data_AF-A0A0N1HHF4-F1
#
_entry.id   AF-A0A0N1HHF4-F1
#
_cell.length_a   1.000
_cell.length_b   1.000
_cell.length_c   1.000
_cell.angle_alpha   90.00
_cell.angle_beta   90.00
_cell.angle_gamma   90.00
#
_symmetry.space_group_name_H-M   'P 1'
#
loop_
_entity.id
_entity.type
_entity.pdbx_description
1 polymer ?
#
loop_
_entity_poly.entity_id
_entity_poly.type
_entity_poly.pdbx_seq_one_letter_code
_entity_poly.pdbx_strand_id
1 'polypeptide(L)'
;MSEKVPEHTGPIEANGEAEHTAKKPSTLFPSISGKVRDFDSSIARHVLEPEQKELEPAARVLEPPGRVFRFTGTVKLHGAHMDIVVHQDGHTVCRSRNVEDLAPETDHYGFFAFISARQAAVSSFAAKLKARWLDLHSDAEIGAKPMIMAGEWIGEKIQRGVAISQLPKSFVLCSLNIADTWEAIESYAGIEESEHRIYNISRGGFFHVDFDFTVEGAAFLEQAKALTAQVCSRCPFGEALGAIGTGEGIVWTPTPDSGLPHTSDFWLKTKGDRFMKVSRGPKLPDPAKAEQLEKEKSFATEQCTDERLEQAWAYLLEMGIPRDKPGGNKYREWLVEDIEKEEKWEIGELGIGKTWKTHVGRIAKRSYDERMKQKEALPNCD
;
A
#
# COMPACT_ATOMS: atom_id res chain seq x y z
N MET A 1 -60.16 40.82 -29.77
CA MET A 1 -59.24 40.63 -30.91
C MET A 1 -57.86 40.46 -30.30
N SER A 2 -57.47 39.26 -29.88
CA SER A 2 -56.91 38.19 -30.71
C SER A 2 -55.90 38.71 -31.72
N GLU A 3 -54.62 38.53 -31.43
CA GLU A 3 -53.67 38.03 -32.42
C GLU A 3 -52.54 37.24 -31.73
N LYS A 4 -52.37 36.01 -32.22
CA LYS A 4 -51.33 35.04 -31.89
C LYS A 4 -50.07 35.37 -32.70
N VAL A 5 -48.90 35.14 -32.12
CA VAL A 5 -47.65 34.82 -32.86
C VAL A 5 -46.96 33.65 -32.14
N PRO A 6 -46.39 32.66 -32.85
CA PRO A 6 -46.18 31.30 -32.33
C PRO A 6 -44.76 31.03 -31.77
N GLU A 7 -44.68 29.90 -31.06
CA GLU A 7 -43.49 29.20 -30.56
C GLU A 7 -42.45 28.87 -31.64
N HIS A 8 -41.16 28.94 -31.28
CA HIS A 8 -40.23 27.79 -31.30
C HIS A 8 -38.79 28.25 -31.07
N THR A 9 -38.24 27.99 -29.88
CA THR A 9 -36.83 27.63 -29.67
C THR A 9 -36.74 26.80 -28.38
N GLY A 10 -36.62 25.48 -28.53
CA GLY A 10 -36.32 24.60 -27.40
C GLY A 10 -34.85 24.78 -26.95
N PRO A 11 -34.53 24.60 -25.67
CA PRO A 11 -33.14 24.48 -25.24
C PRO A 11 -32.55 23.15 -25.72
N ILE A 12 -31.35 23.23 -26.29
CA ILE A 12 -30.52 22.10 -26.69
C ILE A 12 -30.04 21.39 -25.42
N GLU A 13 -30.54 20.18 -25.17
CA GLU A 13 -29.99 19.27 -24.17
C GLU A 13 -28.70 18.65 -24.74
N ALA A 14 -27.55 19.16 -24.30
CA ALA A 14 -26.27 18.51 -24.50
C ALA A 14 -26.04 17.51 -23.35
N ASN A 15 -26.42 16.25 -23.56
CA ASN A 15 -26.01 15.13 -22.72
C ASN A 15 -24.52 14.84 -22.98
N GLY A 16 -23.66 15.56 -22.27
CA GLY A 16 -22.27 15.17 -22.06
C GLY A 16 -22.18 14.31 -20.80
N GLU A 17 -22.36 13.00 -20.94
CA GLU A 17 -21.97 12.04 -19.90
C GLU A 17 -20.44 12.03 -19.81
N ALA A 18 -19.89 12.99 -19.05
CA ALA A 18 -18.54 12.88 -18.54
C ALA A 18 -18.54 11.72 -17.55
N GLU A 19 -17.99 10.59 -18.00
CA GLU A 19 -17.74 9.39 -17.20
C GLU A 19 -16.76 9.75 -16.07
N HIS A 20 -17.30 10.31 -14.99
CA HIS A 20 -16.57 10.65 -13.79
C HIS A 20 -16.25 9.32 -13.11
N THR A 21 -15.13 8.72 -13.51
CA THR A 21 -14.50 7.66 -12.73
C THR A 21 -14.16 8.27 -11.38
N ALA A 22 -15.06 8.08 -10.40
CA ALA A 22 -14.83 8.43 -9.03
C ALA A 22 -13.63 7.60 -8.55
N LYS A 23 -12.43 8.19 -8.62
CA LYS A 23 -11.27 7.71 -7.87
C LYS A 23 -11.76 7.57 -6.44
N LYS A 24 -11.77 6.34 -5.91
CA LYS A 24 -11.93 6.13 -4.47
C LYS A 24 -10.87 7.01 -3.78
N PRO A 25 -11.26 7.94 -2.90
CA PRO A 25 -10.29 8.75 -2.19
C PRO A 25 -9.44 7.82 -1.34
N SER A 26 -8.16 7.69 -1.69
CA SER A 26 -7.19 7.03 -0.82
C SER A 26 -6.63 8.10 0.11
N THR A 27 -6.89 7.93 1.41
CA THR A 27 -6.52 8.86 2.47
C THR A 27 -5.02 9.15 2.49
N LEU A 28 -4.67 10.41 2.76
CA LEU A 28 -3.39 11.07 2.52
C LEU A 28 -2.13 10.41 3.14
N PHE A 29 -2.23 9.50 4.12
CA PHE A 29 -1.08 8.71 4.59
C PHE A 29 -0.83 7.48 3.70
N PRO A 30 0.36 7.35 3.07
CA PRO A 30 0.63 6.27 2.13
C PRO A 30 0.63 4.87 2.76
N SER A 31 0.25 3.87 1.96
CA SER A 31 0.41 2.48 2.37
C SER A 31 1.88 2.07 2.36
N ILE A 32 2.39 1.63 3.51
CA ILE A 32 3.78 1.16 3.63
C ILE A 32 3.91 -0.28 3.16
N SER A 33 4.84 -0.59 2.26
CA SER A 33 5.09 -1.96 1.80
C SER A 33 5.80 -2.79 2.88
N GLY A 34 5.60 -4.11 2.84
CA GLY A 34 6.38 -5.08 3.62
C GLY A 34 7.34 -5.90 2.75
N LYS A 35 7.47 -5.55 1.47
CA LYS A 35 8.30 -6.27 0.51
C LYS A 35 9.56 -5.47 0.22
N VAL A 36 10.71 -6.07 0.47
CA VAL A 36 12.00 -5.40 0.23
C VAL A 36 12.29 -5.25 -1.25
N ARG A 37 11.82 -6.15 -2.11
CA ARG A 37 11.96 -5.99 -3.57
C ARG A 37 11.34 -4.68 -4.10
N ASP A 38 10.21 -4.26 -3.53
CA ASP A 38 9.57 -2.98 -3.93
C ASP A 38 10.50 -1.80 -3.58
N PHE A 39 11.16 -1.91 -2.43
CA PHE A 39 12.07 -0.93 -1.87
C PHE A 39 13.41 -0.89 -2.62
N ASP A 40 14.01 -2.03 -2.94
CA ASP A 40 15.21 -2.14 -3.80
C ASP A 40 14.95 -1.50 -5.17
N SER A 41 13.76 -1.75 -5.72
CA SER A 41 13.32 -1.17 -7.00
C SER A 41 13.16 0.35 -6.93
N SER A 42 12.66 0.88 -5.81
CA SER A 42 12.55 2.32 -5.59
C SER A 42 13.91 3.00 -5.49
N ILE A 43 14.85 2.41 -4.73
CA ILE A 43 16.21 2.92 -4.63
C ILE A 43 16.88 2.87 -6.01
N ALA A 44 16.81 1.72 -6.71
CA ALA A 44 17.37 1.57 -8.06
C ALA A 44 16.86 2.63 -9.04
N ARG A 45 15.54 2.95 -9.02
CA ARG A 45 14.98 4.00 -9.87
C ARG A 45 15.54 5.38 -9.57
N HIS A 46 15.87 5.65 -8.31
CA HIS A 46 16.34 6.95 -7.83
C HIS A 46 17.83 7.16 -8.04
N VAL A 47 18.65 6.13 -7.85
CA VAL A 47 20.11 6.26 -7.79
C VAL A 47 20.83 5.84 -9.07
N LEU A 48 20.18 5.05 -9.93
CA LEU A 48 20.79 4.58 -11.17
C LEU A 48 20.47 5.51 -12.34
N GLU A 49 21.50 5.81 -13.11
CA GLU A 49 21.35 6.39 -14.45
C GLU A 49 20.65 5.39 -15.40
N PRO A 50 19.95 5.87 -16.44
CA PRO A 50 19.20 5.03 -17.36
C PRO A 50 19.98 3.83 -17.92
N GLU A 51 21.25 4.04 -18.28
CA GLU A 51 22.12 3.02 -18.88
C GLU A 51 22.46 1.90 -17.90
N GLN A 52 22.44 2.17 -16.59
CA GLN A 52 22.73 1.19 -15.56
C GLN A 52 21.52 0.33 -15.17
N LYS A 53 20.30 0.77 -15.51
CA LYS A 53 19.07 0.02 -15.20
C LYS A 53 18.97 -1.28 -15.99
N GLU A 54 19.54 -1.30 -17.19
CA GLU A 54 19.59 -2.46 -18.10
C GLU A 54 20.70 -3.47 -17.71
N LEU A 55 21.59 -3.12 -16.77
CA LEU A 55 22.64 -4.00 -16.29
C LEU A 55 22.11 -4.92 -15.17
N GLU A 56 22.61 -6.16 -15.17
CA GLU A 56 22.47 -7.07 -14.04
C GLU A 56 22.98 -6.42 -12.75
N PRO A 57 22.36 -6.67 -11.56
CA PRO A 57 22.69 -5.97 -10.31
C PRO A 57 24.18 -5.94 -9.99
N ALA A 58 24.89 -7.05 -10.20
CA ALA A 58 26.32 -7.19 -9.96
C ALA A 58 27.22 -6.36 -10.89
N ALA A 59 26.70 -5.86 -12.02
CA ALA A 59 27.43 -5.07 -13.01
C ALA A 59 27.17 -3.55 -12.90
N ARG A 60 26.29 -3.12 -12.00
CA ARG A 60 25.96 -1.70 -11.79
C ARG A 60 27.09 -0.99 -11.06
N VAL A 61 27.46 0.21 -11.53
CA VAL A 61 28.54 1.03 -10.94
C VAL A 61 27.96 2.26 -10.27
N LEU A 62 27.73 2.20 -8.96
CA LEU A 62 27.39 3.38 -8.17
C LEU A 62 28.66 3.95 -7.54
N GLU A 63 28.82 5.26 -7.43
CA GLU A 63 29.90 5.87 -6.63
C GLU A 63 29.38 6.16 -5.21
N PRO A 64 30.18 5.98 -4.13
CA PRO A 64 29.82 6.48 -2.81
C PRO A 64 29.57 8.00 -2.83
N PRO A 65 28.62 8.55 -2.06
CA PRO A 65 27.85 7.89 -1.00
C PRO A 65 26.59 7.12 -1.49
N GLY A 66 26.31 7.06 -2.80
CA GLY A 66 25.10 6.43 -3.36
C GLY A 66 25.02 4.89 -3.28
N ARG A 67 25.88 4.25 -2.49
CA ARG A 67 25.90 2.78 -2.27
C ARG A 67 25.24 2.35 -0.98
N VAL A 68 25.32 3.19 0.06
CA VAL A 68 24.86 2.85 1.40
C VAL A 68 23.91 3.93 1.89
N PHE A 69 22.68 3.54 2.19
CA PHE A 69 21.63 4.43 2.63
C PHE A 69 21.23 4.08 4.05
N ARG A 70 21.26 5.05 4.96
CA ARG A 70 20.88 4.82 6.35
C ARG A 70 19.37 4.94 6.53
N PHE A 71 18.80 4.04 7.33
CA PHE A 71 17.38 4.04 7.68
C PHE A 71 17.17 4.13 9.19
N THR A 72 16.14 4.87 9.58
CA THR A 72 15.63 4.93 10.96
C THR A 72 14.39 4.07 11.10
N GLY A 73 14.40 3.20 12.10
CA GLY A 73 13.31 2.34 12.51
C GLY A 73 12.58 2.92 13.72
N THR A 74 11.25 2.89 13.69
CA THR A 74 10.37 3.18 14.84
C THR A 74 9.46 1.99 15.13
N VAL A 75 9.01 1.83 16.38
CA VAL A 75 8.11 0.74 16.74
C VAL A 75 6.84 0.81 15.88
N LYS A 76 6.53 -0.26 15.17
CA LYS A 76 5.23 -0.40 14.54
C LYS A 76 4.19 -0.68 15.63
N LEU A 77 3.28 0.27 15.84
CA LEU A 77 2.18 0.13 16.78
C LEU A 77 1.02 -0.68 16.13
N HIS A 78 0.34 -1.46 16.97
CA HIS A 78 -0.83 -2.27 16.61
C HIS A 78 -2.09 -1.65 17.22
N GLY A 79 -2.59 -0.58 16.60
CA GLY A 79 -3.78 0.15 17.01
C GLY A 79 -4.72 0.39 15.83
N ALA A 80 -5.27 1.60 15.76
CA ALA A 80 -6.04 2.09 14.64
C ALA A 80 -5.38 3.35 14.06
N HIS A 81 -5.18 3.37 12.74
CA HIS A 81 -4.66 4.54 12.04
C HIS A 81 -5.61 5.72 12.20
N MET A 82 -5.10 6.83 12.72
CA MET A 82 -5.83 8.08 12.89
C MET A 82 -4.94 9.26 12.57
N ASP A 83 -5.49 10.26 11.90
CA ASP A 83 -4.79 11.50 11.59
C ASP A 83 -5.49 12.68 12.26
N ILE A 84 -4.70 13.67 12.66
CA ILE A 84 -5.19 15.00 13.01
C ILE A 84 -4.68 15.96 11.95
N VAL A 85 -5.59 16.62 11.26
CA VAL A 85 -5.30 17.55 10.17
C VAL A 85 -5.53 18.96 10.66
N VAL A 86 -4.51 19.81 10.57
CA VAL A 86 -4.55 21.20 11.07
C VAL A 86 -4.49 22.13 9.88
N HIS A 87 -5.58 22.84 9.65
CA HIS A 87 -5.70 23.86 8.61
C HIS A 87 -4.97 25.15 9.01
N GLN A 88 -4.78 26.05 8.05
CA GLN A 88 -4.03 27.30 8.29
C GLN A 88 -4.72 28.22 9.30
N ASP A 89 -6.04 28.22 9.33
CA ASP A 89 -6.87 28.96 10.29
C ASP A 89 -6.86 28.33 11.71
N GLY A 90 -6.15 27.21 11.89
CA GLY A 90 -6.08 26.47 13.14
C GLY A 90 -7.22 25.48 13.36
N HIS A 91 -8.18 25.39 12.43
CA HIS A 91 -9.23 24.37 12.49
C HIS A 91 -8.62 22.96 12.40
N THR A 92 -9.16 22.03 13.20
CA THR A 92 -8.68 20.64 13.22
C THR A 92 -9.75 19.67 12.73
N VAL A 93 -9.34 18.72 11.90
CA VAL A 93 -10.16 17.60 11.40
C VAL A 93 -9.53 16.29 11.85
N CYS A 94 -10.37 15.38 12.35
CA CYS A 94 -9.96 14.01 12.67
C CYS A 94 -10.23 13.09 11.47
N ARG A 95 -9.27 12.26 11.08
CA ARG A 95 -9.43 11.28 10.00
C ARG A 95 -9.11 9.88 10.47
N SER A 96 -9.72 8.88 9.83
CA SER A 96 -9.27 7.49 9.88
C SER A 96 -8.73 7.08 8.51
N ARG A 97 -8.23 5.84 8.39
CA ARG A 97 -7.78 5.28 7.10
C ARG A 97 -8.83 5.31 5.97
N ASN A 98 -10.12 5.34 6.30
CA ASN A 98 -11.19 5.24 5.30
C ASN A 98 -12.20 6.39 5.37
N VAL A 99 -12.05 7.33 6.30
CA VAL A 99 -13.01 8.40 6.55
C VAL A 99 -12.23 9.70 6.74
N GLU A 100 -12.48 10.67 5.86
CA GLU A 100 -11.73 11.94 5.83
C GLU A 100 -12.18 12.94 6.89
N ASP A 101 -13.44 12.90 7.29
CA ASP A 101 -14.00 13.78 8.32
C ASP A 101 -14.76 12.93 9.34
N LEU A 102 -14.07 12.53 10.41
CA LEU A 102 -14.72 11.89 11.56
C LEU A 102 -15.58 12.93 12.29
N ALA A 103 -16.74 12.48 12.73
CA ALA A 103 -17.76 13.25 13.44
C ALA A 103 -18.20 12.47 14.70
N PRO A 104 -18.98 13.08 15.62
CA PRO A 104 -19.49 12.37 16.79
C PRO A 104 -20.20 11.05 16.45
N GLU A 105 -20.94 11.01 15.34
CA GLU A 105 -21.72 9.86 14.89
C GLU A 105 -20.86 8.77 14.25
N THR A 106 -19.67 9.14 13.76
CA THR A 106 -18.70 8.23 13.12
C THR A 106 -17.46 8.01 13.99
N ASP A 107 -17.54 8.35 15.29
CA ASP A 107 -16.40 8.27 16.20
C ASP A 107 -15.82 6.86 16.23
N HIS A 108 -14.54 6.77 15.85
CA HIS A 108 -13.84 5.51 15.74
C HIS A 108 -13.08 5.22 17.03
N TYR A 109 -13.62 4.29 17.83
CA TYR A 109 -13.10 3.91 19.15
C TYR A 109 -12.94 5.08 20.14
N GLY A 110 -13.71 6.16 20.00
CA GLY A 110 -13.65 7.32 20.91
C GLY A 110 -12.50 8.29 20.60
N PHE A 111 -11.90 8.20 19.41
CA PHE A 111 -10.82 9.09 18.98
C PHE A 111 -11.33 10.52 18.76
N PHE A 112 -12.47 10.70 18.09
CA PHE A 112 -13.03 12.03 17.82
C PHE A 112 -13.32 12.73 19.14
N ALA A 113 -14.08 12.10 20.04
CA ALA A 113 -14.37 12.67 21.35
C ALA A 113 -13.10 12.99 22.16
N PHE A 114 -12.07 12.15 22.07
CA PHE A 114 -10.80 12.38 22.76
C PHE A 114 -10.08 13.65 22.29
N ILE A 115 -10.02 13.86 20.97
CA ILE A 115 -9.37 15.02 20.34
C ILE A 115 -10.20 16.29 20.51
N SER A 116 -11.53 16.22 20.37
CA SER A 116 -12.44 17.36 20.60
C SER A 116 -12.33 17.88 22.04
N ALA A 117 -12.15 17.00 23.02
CA ALA A 117 -11.95 17.41 24.41
C ALA A 117 -10.53 17.99 24.71
N ARG A 118 -9.62 17.99 23.74
CA ARG A 118 -8.19 18.36 23.89
C ARG A 118 -7.71 19.39 22.88
N GLN A 119 -8.60 20.21 22.33
CA GLN A 119 -8.25 21.18 21.27
C GLN A 119 -7.08 22.09 21.65
N ALA A 120 -7.03 22.60 22.88
CA ALA A 120 -5.90 23.44 23.33
C ALA A 120 -4.55 22.70 23.29
N ALA A 121 -4.52 21.44 23.72
CA ALA A 121 -3.31 20.60 23.68
C ALA A 121 -2.92 20.29 22.23
N VAL A 122 -3.89 19.99 21.36
CA VAL A 122 -3.65 19.73 19.94
C VAL A 122 -3.09 20.99 19.24
N SER A 123 -3.63 22.17 19.54
CA SER A 123 -3.10 23.43 19.01
C SER A 123 -1.69 23.72 19.51
N SER A 124 -1.40 23.46 20.79
CA SER A 124 -0.04 23.60 21.34
C SER A 124 0.94 22.62 20.68
N PHE A 125 0.52 21.37 20.51
CA PHE A 125 1.30 20.34 19.83
C PHE A 125 1.62 20.74 18.38
N ALA A 126 0.61 21.19 17.65
CA ALA A 126 0.75 21.67 16.29
C ALA A 126 1.71 22.87 16.19
N ALA A 127 1.64 23.81 17.13
CA ALA A 127 2.55 24.95 17.16
C ALA A 127 4.00 24.52 17.41
N LYS A 128 4.25 23.58 18.34
CA LYS A 128 5.60 23.03 18.59
C LYS A 128 6.18 22.34 17.36
N LEU A 129 5.37 21.56 16.64
CA LEU A 129 5.79 20.90 15.39
C LEU A 129 6.11 21.91 14.29
N LYS A 130 5.26 22.93 14.11
CA LYS A 130 5.52 24.02 13.14
C LYS A 130 6.77 24.82 13.48
N ALA A 131 6.98 25.17 14.75
CA ALA A 131 8.19 25.85 15.20
C ALA A 131 9.44 25.02 14.89
N ARG A 132 9.41 23.71 15.20
CA ARG A 132 10.52 22.81 14.86
C ARG A 132 10.76 22.73 13.36
N TRP A 133 9.71 22.72 12.54
CA TRP A 133 9.88 22.71 11.09
C TRP A 133 10.55 24.01 10.60
N LEU A 134 10.15 25.18 11.12
CA LEU A 134 10.78 26.46 10.79
C LEU A 134 12.26 26.51 11.21
N ASP A 135 12.60 25.93 12.36
CA ASP A 135 14.01 25.81 12.80
C ASP A 135 14.85 24.94 11.85
N LEU A 136 14.24 23.90 11.27
CA LEU A 136 14.90 22.98 10.33
C LEU A 136 14.95 23.53 8.90
N HIS A 137 14.05 24.46 8.56
CA HIS A 137 13.87 25.01 7.23
C HIS A 137 13.82 26.55 7.29
N SER A 138 14.91 27.16 7.78
CA SER A 138 14.99 28.58 8.14
C SER A 138 14.62 29.59 7.04
N ASP A 139 14.61 29.15 5.78
CA ASP A 139 14.30 29.97 4.60
C ASP A 139 12.99 29.54 3.88
N ALA A 140 12.23 28.61 4.46
CA ALA A 140 11.01 28.08 3.87
C ALA A 140 9.76 28.62 4.55
N GLU A 141 8.68 28.77 3.78
CA GLU A 141 7.37 29.17 4.29
C GLU A 141 6.42 27.97 4.36
N ILE A 142 5.61 27.91 5.41
CA ILE A 142 4.53 26.95 5.50
C ILE A 142 3.42 27.38 4.53
N GLY A 143 3.34 26.70 3.39
CA GLY A 143 2.34 26.99 2.36
C GLY A 143 0.88 26.77 2.78
N ALA A 144 -0.04 26.99 1.84
CA ALA A 144 -1.50 26.94 2.02
C ALA A 144 -2.07 25.59 2.48
N LYS A 145 -1.30 24.50 2.30
CA LYS A 145 -1.77 23.13 2.56
C LYS A 145 -1.82 22.83 4.06
N PRO A 146 -2.79 22.01 4.51
CA PRO A 146 -2.90 21.67 5.92
C PRO A 146 -1.73 20.78 6.36
N MET A 147 -1.36 20.89 7.63
CA MET A 147 -0.43 19.96 8.27
C MET A 147 -1.17 18.67 8.65
N ILE A 148 -0.56 17.52 8.42
CA ILE A 148 -1.10 16.21 8.77
C ILE A 148 -0.23 15.58 9.84
N MET A 149 -0.78 15.44 11.05
CA MET A 149 -0.20 14.64 12.12
C MET A 149 -0.73 13.21 11.97
N ALA A 150 0.02 12.37 11.26
CA ALA A 150 -0.37 10.98 11.02
C ALA A 150 0.07 10.09 12.17
N GLY A 151 -0.84 9.31 12.71
CA GLY A 151 -0.58 8.59 13.95
C GLY A 151 -1.33 7.29 14.13
N GLU A 152 -1.07 6.68 15.27
CA GLU A 152 -1.75 5.49 15.71
C GLU A 152 -2.54 5.80 16.99
N TRP A 153 -3.83 5.51 16.95
CA TRP A 153 -4.71 5.47 18.13
C TRP A 153 -4.53 4.13 18.82
N ILE A 154 -4.01 4.16 20.05
CA ILE A 154 -3.62 2.97 20.82
C ILE A 154 -4.34 2.93 22.17
N GLY A 155 -4.27 1.78 22.84
CA GLY A 155 -4.80 1.59 24.19
C GLY A 155 -5.86 0.50 24.28
N GLU A 156 -6.46 0.41 25.46
CA GLU A 156 -7.49 -0.56 25.76
C GLU A 156 -8.67 -0.52 24.76
N LYS A 157 -9.18 -1.71 24.45
CA LYS A 157 -10.36 -1.93 23.59
C LYS A 157 -10.22 -1.47 22.13
N ILE A 158 -9.01 -1.14 21.66
CA ILE A 158 -8.75 -0.83 20.24
C ILE A 158 -8.22 -2.06 19.50
N GLN A 159 -7.17 -2.69 20.01
CA GLN A 159 -6.62 -3.97 19.54
C GLN A 159 -6.25 -4.84 20.75
N ARG A 160 -5.83 -6.08 20.49
CA ARG A 160 -5.49 -7.07 21.54
C ARG A 160 -4.12 -7.70 21.27
N GLY A 161 -3.55 -8.35 22.29
CA GLY A 161 -2.38 -9.22 22.13
C GLY A 161 -1.02 -8.50 22.01
N VAL A 162 -0.97 -7.20 22.36
CA VAL A 162 0.25 -6.38 22.38
C VAL A 162 0.35 -5.55 23.65
N ALA A 163 1.56 -5.14 24.06
CA ALA A 163 1.80 -4.37 25.28
C ALA A 163 0.86 -3.16 25.39
N ILE A 164 0.77 -2.38 24.31
CA ILE A 164 0.00 -1.13 24.24
C ILE A 164 -1.52 -1.32 24.43
N SER A 165 -2.05 -2.53 24.32
CA SER A 165 -3.47 -2.81 24.59
C SER A 165 -3.83 -2.74 26.08
N GLN A 166 -2.83 -2.66 26.97
CA GLN A 166 -2.99 -2.51 28.42
C GLN A 166 -3.01 -1.04 28.85
N LEU A 167 -2.68 -0.11 27.95
CA LEU A 167 -2.55 1.30 28.26
C LEU A 167 -3.89 2.03 28.14
N PRO A 168 -4.09 3.16 28.85
CA PRO A 168 -5.17 4.07 28.56
C PRO A 168 -5.11 4.55 27.11
N LYS A 169 -6.28 4.83 26.52
CA LYS A 169 -6.33 5.32 25.14
C LYS A 169 -5.51 6.59 24.95
N SER A 170 -4.69 6.61 23.91
CA SER A 170 -3.69 7.64 23.64
C SER A 170 -3.45 7.78 22.14
N PHE A 171 -3.11 8.99 21.69
CA PHE A 171 -2.71 9.25 20.30
C PHE A 171 -1.18 9.29 20.21
N VAL A 172 -0.61 8.63 19.21
CA VAL A 172 0.84 8.61 18.98
C VAL A 172 1.16 9.12 17.59
N LEU A 173 1.87 10.26 17.50
CA LEU A 173 2.39 10.79 16.24
C LEU A 173 3.45 9.82 15.69
N CYS A 174 3.19 9.28 14.50
CA CYS A 174 4.08 8.35 13.80
C CYS A 174 4.74 8.97 12.57
N SER A 175 4.10 9.96 11.94
CA SER A 175 4.64 10.68 10.79
C SER A 175 4.02 12.08 10.71
N LEU A 176 4.74 13.01 10.10
CA LEU A 176 4.32 14.39 9.95
C LEU A 176 4.38 14.79 8.48
N ASN A 177 3.28 15.33 7.95
CA ASN A 177 3.30 16.08 6.70
C ASN A 177 3.09 17.56 7.00
N ILE A 178 3.99 18.40 6.51
CA ILE A 178 3.91 19.85 6.66
C ILE A 178 4.51 20.47 5.39
N ALA A 179 3.93 21.57 4.90
CA ALA A 179 4.34 22.18 3.63
C ALA A 179 4.40 21.20 2.44
N ASP A 180 3.48 20.21 2.42
CA ASP A 180 3.38 19.15 1.39
C ASP A 180 4.51 18.11 1.42
N THR A 181 5.41 18.14 2.39
CA THR A 181 6.50 17.18 2.55
C THR A 181 6.28 16.29 3.76
N TRP A 182 6.57 14.99 3.59
CA TRP A 182 6.63 14.06 4.72
C TRP A 182 7.99 14.17 5.38
N GLU A 183 7.99 14.53 6.65
CA GLU A 183 9.21 14.78 7.40
C GLU A 183 9.75 13.52 8.08
N ALA A 184 11.08 13.46 8.24
CA ALA A 184 11.73 12.44 9.04
C ALA A 184 11.33 12.61 10.51
N ILE A 185 10.53 11.67 11.04
CA ILE A 185 9.96 11.77 12.39
C ILE A 185 11.01 11.88 13.50
N GLU A 186 12.23 11.40 13.25
CA GLU A 186 13.39 11.53 14.13
C GLU A 186 13.75 12.99 14.42
N SER A 187 13.58 13.90 13.44
CA SER A 187 13.84 15.33 13.61
C SER A 187 12.85 16.02 14.57
N TYR A 188 11.76 15.34 14.94
CA TYR A 188 10.69 15.79 15.83
C TYR A 188 10.64 15.00 17.14
N ALA A 189 11.69 14.24 17.46
CA ALA A 189 11.77 13.42 18.67
C ALA A 189 11.50 14.25 19.93
N GLY A 190 10.73 13.68 20.87
CA GLY A 190 10.41 14.32 22.15
C GLY A 190 9.39 15.46 22.11
N ILE A 191 8.87 15.86 20.94
CA ILE A 191 7.78 16.83 20.87
C ILE A 191 6.45 16.12 21.09
N GLU A 192 5.74 16.45 22.17
CA GLU A 192 4.52 15.77 22.61
C GLU A 192 3.72 16.60 23.65
N GLU A 193 2.53 16.12 24.02
CA GLU A 193 1.68 16.63 25.09
C GLU A 193 1.32 15.50 26.07
N SER A 194 2.31 15.06 26.84
CA SER A 194 2.22 13.87 27.70
C SER A 194 1.07 13.90 28.71
N GLU A 195 0.81 15.05 29.33
CA GLU A 195 -0.29 15.25 30.29
C GLU A 195 -1.67 15.02 29.63
N HIS A 196 -1.74 15.17 28.30
CA HIS A 196 -2.94 14.98 27.52
C HIS A 196 -3.01 13.63 26.80
N ARG A 197 -2.02 12.74 26.98
CA ARG A 197 -1.88 11.43 26.30
C ARG A 197 -1.76 11.54 24.78
N ILE A 198 -1.05 12.57 24.33
CA ILE A 198 -0.61 12.74 22.95
C ILE A 198 0.91 12.61 22.96
N TYR A 199 1.41 11.54 22.35
CA TYR A 199 2.81 11.14 22.43
C TYR A 199 3.49 11.18 21.07
N ASN A 200 4.81 11.22 21.07
CA ASN A 200 5.63 11.00 19.90
C ASN A 200 6.12 9.55 19.84
N ILE A 201 6.15 8.95 18.65
CA ILE A 201 6.65 7.56 18.49
C ILE A 201 8.08 7.37 18.99
N SER A 202 8.89 8.44 18.98
CA SER A 202 10.26 8.48 19.53
C SER A 202 10.37 8.05 20.99
N ARG A 203 9.28 8.06 21.77
CA ARG A 203 9.24 7.50 23.12
C ARG A 203 9.60 6.02 23.16
N GLY A 204 9.37 5.28 22.08
CA GLY A 204 9.81 3.89 21.92
C GLY A 204 11.27 3.73 21.51
N GLY A 205 12.02 4.83 21.36
CA GLY A 205 13.37 4.85 20.82
C GLY A 205 13.41 4.74 19.29
N PHE A 206 14.64 4.79 18.78
CA PHE A 206 14.95 4.62 17.36
C PHE A 206 15.87 3.42 17.17
N PHE A 207 15.74 2.79 16.02
CA PHE A 207 16.66 1.77 15.52
C PHE A 207 17.35 2.31 14.27
N HIS A 208 18.55 1.87 13.96
CA HIS A 208 19.22 2.25 12.72
C HIS A 208 19.79 1.03 12.02
N VAL A 209 19.61 0.98 10.71
CA VAL A 209 20.16 -0.07 9.84
C VAL A 209 20.63 0.57 8.54
N ASP A 210 21.78 0.14 8.06
CA ASP A 210 22.30 0.54 6.76
C ASP A 210 21.79 -0.40 5.66
N PHE A 211 21.32 0.19 4.58
CA PHE A 211 20.97 -0.50 3.36
C PHE A 211 22.10 -0.35 2.36
N ASP A 212 22.83 -1.44 2.13
CA ASP A 212 23.85 -1.51 1.08
C ASP A 212 23.22 -2.04 -0.22
N PHE A 213 23.16 -1.17 -1.22
CA PHE A 213 22.58 -1.47 -2.53
C PHE A 213 23.39 -2.54 -3.30
N THR A 214 24.67 -2.73 -3.00
CA THR A 214 25.54 -3.68 -3.72
C THR A 214 25.28 -5.14 -3.38
N VAL A 215 24.59 -5.40 -2.26
CA VAL A 215 24.24 -6.76 -1.78
C VAL A 215 22.72 -6.99 -1.73
N GLU A 216 21.96 -6.24 -2.55
CA GLU A 216 20.50 -6.38 -2.72
C GLU A 216 19.72 -6.42 -1.39
N GLY A 217 20.15 -5.64 -0.39
CA GLY A 217 19.40 -5.48 0.86
C GLY A 217 19.31 -6.73 1.76
N ALA A 218 20.04 -7.81 1.47
CA ALA A 218 19.95 -9.05 2.26
C ALA A 218 20.42 -8.86 3.71
N ALA A 219 21.57 -8.19 3.89
CA ALA A 219 22.12 -7.86 5.21
C ALA A 219 21.20 -6.89 5.98
N PHE A 220 20.64 -5.89 5.28
CA PHE A 220 19.63 -4.99 5.84
C PHE A 220 18.43 -5.78 6.38
N LEU A 221 17.91 -6.73 5.59
CA LEU A 221 16.76 -7.54 5.96
C LEU A 221 17.02 -8.41 7.19
N GLU A 222 18.20 -9.01 7.28
CA GLU A 222 18.60 -9.81 8.43
C GLU A 222 18.63 -8.98 9.71
N GLN A 223 19.30 -7.82 9.67
CA GLN A 223 19.37 -6.90 10.81
C GLN A 223 17.99 -6.35 11.19
N ALA A 224 17.20 -5.93 10.20
CA ALA A 224 15.85 -5.42 10.43
C ALA A 224 14.94 -6.48 11.07
N LYS A 225 15.05 -7.75 10.65
CA LYS A 225 14.32 -8.88 11.27
C LYS A 225 14.80 -9.16 12.69
N ALA A 226 16.10 -9.12 12.96
CA ALA A 226 16.64 -9.32 14.30
C ALA A 226 16.11 -8.26 15.28
N LEU A 227 16.10 -6.98 14.87
CA LEU A 227 15.55 -5.88 15.67
C LEU A 227 14.02 -6.00 15.83
N THR A 228 13.33 -6.44 14.78
CA THR A 228 11.89 -6.74 14.83
C THR A 228 11.58 -7.83 15.87
N ALA A 229 12.40 -8.87 15.95
CA ALA A 229 12.25 -9.93 16.94
C ALA A 229 12.41 -9.41 18.37
N GLN A 230 13.33 -8.48 18.61
CA GLN A 230 13.47 -7.80 19.90
C GLN A 230 12.20 -7.05 20.27
N VAL A 231 11.65 -6.22 19.36
CA VAL A 231 10.38 -5.51 19.58
C VAL A 231 9.21 -6.47 19.81
N CYS A 232 9.17 -7.59 19.08
CA CYS A 232 8.14 -8.60 19.26
C CYS A 232 8.21 -9.30 20.61
N SER A 233 9.42 -9.48 21.16
CA SER A 233 9.60 -10.03 22.51
C SER A 233 9.17 -9.04 23.60
N ARG A 234 9.52 -7.76 23.43
CA ARG A 234 9.24 -6.69 24.39
C ARG A 234 9.09 -5.37 23.64
N CYS A 235 7.90 -4.77 23.72
CA CYS A 235 7.58 -3.52 23.04
C CYS A 235 8.21 -2.33 23.78
N PRO A 236 9.21 -1.63 23.23
CA PRO A 236 9.87 -0.54 23.95
C PRO A 236 8.95 0.68 24.12
N PHE A 237 8.04 0.94 23.16
CA PHE A 237 7.04 1.99 23.32
C PHE A 237 6.05 1.70 24.46
N GLY A 238 5.58 0.45 24.55
CA GLY A 238 4.69 0.03 25.63
C GLY A 238 5.38 0.13 26.99
N GLU A 239 6.63 -0.33 27.06
CA GLU A 239 7.45 -0.29 28.26
C GLU A 239 7.72 1.14 28.74
N ALA A 240 8.01 2.06 27.83
CA ALA A 240 8.20 3.48 28.14
C ALA A 240 6.95 4.14 28.77
N LEU A 241 5.77 3.53 28.62
CA LEU A 241 4.52 3.95 29.25
C LEU A 241 4.06 3.02 30.39
N GLY A 242 4.94 2.11 30.84
CA GLY A 242 4.69 1.21 31.97
C GLY A 242 3.94 -0.08 31.62
N ALA A 243 3.72 -0.40 30.35
CA ALA A 243 3.11 -1.67 29.93
C ALA A 243 4.16 -2.68 29.45
N ILE A 244 4.17 -3.86 30.08
CA ILE A 244 5.05 -4.96 29.67
C ILE A 244 4.30 -5.88 28.71
N GLY A 245 4.94 -6.22 27.61
CA GLY A 245 4.43 -7.22 26.68
C GLY A 245 5.06 -7.08 25.30
N THR A 246 4.55 -7.88 24.38
CA THR A 246 5.04 -8.00 23.01
C THR A 246 4.64 -6.82 22.10
N GLY A 247 5.48 -6.41 21.15
CA GLY A 247 5.18 -5.43 20.09
C GLY A 247 4.75 -6.07 18.76
N GLU A 248 4.47 -5.24 17.73
CA GLU A 248 4.11 -5.71 16.36
C GLU A 248 5.31 -5.90 15.45
N GLY A 249 6.20 -4.91 15.43
CA GLY A 249 7.37 -4.87 14.56
C GLY A 249 7.95 -3.47 14.43
N ILE A 250 8.53 -3.13 13.29
CA ILE A 250 9.23 -1.87 13.03
C ILE A 250 8.78 -1.26 11.70
N VAL A 251 8.67 0.07 11.64
CA VAL A 251 8.56 0.86 10.40
C VAL A 251 9.89 1.56 10.16
N TRP A 252 10.45 1.40 8.96
CA TRP A 252 11.72 1.94 8.50
C TRP A 252 11.48 3.07 7.50
N THR A 253 12.12 4.21 7.73
CA THR A 253 12.13 5.36 6.82
C THR A 253 13.56 5.87 6.65
N PRO A 254 13.88 6.58 5.55
CA PRO A 254 15.23 7.13 5.38
C PRO A 254 15.59 8.09 6.51
N THR A 255 16.86 8.12 6.91
CA THR A 255 17.34 9.15 7.85
C THR A 255 17.36 10.53 7.18
N PRO A 256 17.35 11.64 7.95
CA PRO A 256 17.46 12.99 7.40
C PRO A 256 18.69 13.19 6.49
N ASP A 257 19.79 12.50 6.79
CA ASP A 257 21.07 12.57 6.07
C ASP A 257 21.29 11.42 5.07
N SER A 258 20.27 10.58 4.83
CA SER A 258 20.39 9.41 3.96
C SER A 258 20.62 9.74 2.48
N GLY A 259 20.32 10.96 2.06
CA GLY A 259 20.30 11.36 0.64
C GLY A 259 19.12 10.79 -0.17
N LEU A 260 18.21 10.03 0.47
CA LEU A 260 16.98 9.56 -0.16
C LEU A 260 15.79 10.49 0.14
N PRO A 261 14.83 10.63 -0.79
CA PRO A 261 13.59 11.32 -0.52
C PRO A 261 12.80 10.65 0.61
N HIS A 262 12.24 11.44 1.51
CA HIS A 262 11.38 10.92 2.57
C HIS A 262 9.94 10.70 2.07
N THR A 263 9.79 9.87 1.04
CA THR A 263 8.51 9.50 0.43
C THR A 263 8.22 8.01 0.66
N SER A 264 6.94 7.63 0.52
CA SER A 264 6.49 6.27 0.84
C SER A 264 7.10 5.15 0.00
N ASP A 265 7.65 5.49 -1.17
CA ASP A 265 8.39 4.57 -2.02
C ASP A 265 9.64 4.00 -1.31
N PHE A 266 10.15 4.73 -0.31
CA PHE A 266 11.31 4.38 0.52
C PHE A 266 10.90 4.03 1.95
N TRP A 267 9.64 3.67 2.21
CA TRP A 267 9.20 3.23 3.52
C TRP A 267 8.97 1.72 3.52
N LEU A 268 9.47 1.05 4.55
CA LEU A 268 9.33 -0.39 4.72
C LEU A 268 8.79 -0.71 6.11
N LYS A 269 8.00 -1.77 6.24
CA LYS A 269 7.65 -2.33 7.56
C LYS A 269 8.09 -3.79 7.67
N THR A 270 8.69 -4.12 8.80
CA THR A 270 8.98 -5.49 9.22
C THR A 270 8.07 -5.83 10.40
N LYS A 271 7.52 -7.06 10.42
CA LYS A 271 6.59 -7.49 11.46
C LYS A 271 6.99 -8.86 11.97
N GLY A 272 6.71 -9.12 13.25
CA GLY A 272 6.83 -10.47 13.79
C GLY A 272 5.87 -11.44 13.13
N ASP A 273 6.24 -12.73 13.11
CA ASP A 273 5.53 -13.78 12.37
C ASP A 273 4.03 -13.85 12.66
N ARG A 274 3.63 -13.61 13.92
CA ARG A 274 2.21 -13.60 14.32
C ARG A 274 1.38 -12.45 13.74
N PHE A 275 2.02 -11.39 13.25
CA PHE A 275 1.37 -10.21 12.63
C PHE A 275 1.62 -10.08 11.14
N MET A 276 2.50 -10.93 10.60
CA MET A 276 2.47 -11.18 9.18
C MET A 276 1.07 -11.69 8.88
N LYS A 277 0.38 -11.00 7.97
CA LYS A 277 -0.76 -11.64 7.32
C LYS A 277 -0.21 -12.97 6.86
N VAL A 278 -0.86 -14.06 7.24
CA VAL A 278 -0.67 -15.32 6.54
C VAL A 278 -1.12 -15.01 5.10
N SER A 279 -0.24 -14.41 4.30
CA SER A 279 -0.08 -14.93 2.97
C SER A 279 0.03 -16.42 3.22
N ARG A 280 -0.81 -17.21 2.57
CA ARG A 280 -0.33 -18.55 2.25
C ARG A 280 0.99 -18.28 1.54
N GLY A 281 2.09 -18.28 2.29
CA GLY A 281 3.40 -18.13 1.74
C GLY A 281 3.54 -19.22 0.69
N PRO A 282 4.40 -19.03 -0.31
CA PRO A 282 4.87 -20.19 -1.03
C PRO A 282 5.44 -21.11 0.04
N LYS A 283 4.74 -22.21 0.34
CA LYS A 283 5.40 -23.35 0.95
C LYS A 283 6.60 -23.57 0.04
N LEU A 284 7.81 -23.72 0.61
CA LEU A 284 8.83 -24.54 -0.06
C LEU A 284 8.03 -25.67 -0.69
N PRO A 285 7.96 -25.76 -2.03
CA PRO A 285 6.97 -26.63 -2.62
C PRO A 285 7.36 -28.00 -2.09
N ASP A 286 6.52 -28.48 -1.18
CA ASP A 286 6.47 -29.87 -0.79
C ASP A 286 6.70 -30.63 -2.09
N PRO A 287 7.74 -31.46 -2.22
CA PRO A 287 8.12 -32.02 -3.53
C PRO A 287 6.90 -32.60 -4.26
N ALA A 288 5.97 -33.19 -3.50
CA ALA A 288 4.68 -33.66 -4.00
C ALA A 288 3.77 -32.54 -4.53
N LYS A 289 3.75 -31.35 -3.92
CA LYS A 289 3.04 -30.16 -4.42
C LYS A 289 3.75 -29.46 -5.58
N ALA A 290 5.07 -29.48 -5.64
CA ALA A 290 5.81 -28.99 -6.81
C ALA A 290 5.48 -29.85 -8.03
N GLU A 291 5.52 -31.17 -7.84
CA GLU A 291 5.14 -32.16 -8.86
C GLU A 291 3.67 -31.99 -9.27
N GLN A 292 2.78 -31.81 -8.29
CA GLN A 292 1.36 -31.57 -8.56
C GLN A 292 1.14 -30.28 -9.37
N LEU A 293 1.84 -29.21 -9.03
CA LEU A 293 1.72 -27.92 -9.72
C LEU A 293 2.26 -28.00 -11.15
N GLU A 294 3.36 -28.73 -11.38
CA GLU A 294 3.87 -28.96 -12.73
C GLU A 294 2.96 -29.89 -13.55
N LYS A 295 2.33 -30.91 -12.94
CA LYS A 295 1.29 -31.72 -13.61
C LYS A 295 0.09 -30.88 -14.02
N GLU A 296 -0.43 -30.05 -13.10
CA GLU A 296 -1.54 -29.13 -13.37
C GLU A 296 -1.21 -28.11 -14.47
N LYS A 297 0.05 -27.68 -14.55
CA LYS A 297 0.55 -26.75 -15.57
C LYS A 297 0.77 -27.43 -16.92
N SER A 298 1.34 -28.64 -16.95
CA SER A 298 1.49 -29.45 -18.17
C SER A 298 0.14 -29.75 -18.78
N PHE A 299 -0.80 -30.25 -17.97
CA PHE A 299 -2.18 -30.49 -18.38
C PHE A 299 -2.83 -29.22 -18.94
N ALA A 300 -2.72 -28.07 -18.26
CA ALA A 300 -3.29 -26.82 -18.76
C ALA A 300 -2.68 -26.38 -20.10
N THR A 301 -1.38 -26.64 -20.33
CA THR A 301 -0.70 -26.34 -21.60
C THR A 301 -1.11 -27.31 -22.71
N GLU A 302 -1.20 -28.60 -22.42
CA GLU A 302 -1.63 -29.64 -23.37
C GLU A 302 -3.08 -29.44 -23.81
N GLN A 303 -3.97 -29.07 -22.88
CA GLN A 303 -5.40 -28.90 -23.14
C GLN A 303 -5.78 -27.55 -23.76
N CYS A 304 -4.89 -26.55 -23.70
CA CYS A 304 -5.10 -25.26 -24.36
C CYS A 304 -4.51 -25.26 -25.77
N THR A 305 -4.98 -26.17 -26.64
CA THR A 305 -4.55 -26.22 -28.04
C THR A 305 -5.03 -24.99 -28.82
N ASP A 306 -4.39 -24.72 -29.96
CA ASP A 306 -4.76 -23.59 -30.82
C ASP A 306 -6.21 -23.70 -31.29
N GLU A 307 -6.70 -24.92 -31.57
CA GLU A 307 -8.08 -25.18 -31.97
C GLU A 307 -9.08 -24.79 -30.85
N ARG A 308 -8.79 -25.14 -29.60
CA ARG A 308 -9.65 -24.79 -28.46
C ARG A 308 -9.64 -23.28 -28.20
N LEU A 309 -8.48 -22.65 -28.37
CA LEU A 309 -8.36 -21.18 -28.29
C LEU A 309 -9.12 -20.48 -29.42
N GLU A 310 -9.19 -21.07 -30.62
CA GLU A 310 -10.01 -20.60 -31.73
C GLU A 310 -11.50 -20.79 -31.49
N GLN A 311 -11.92 -21.93 -30.96
CA GLN A 311 -13.32 -22.20 -30.60
C GLN A 311 -13.83 -21.21 -29.54
N ALA A 312 -13.04 -20.95 -28.49
CA ALA A 312 -13.35 -19.94 -27.49
C ALA A 312 -13.51 -18.54 -28.10
N TRP A 313 -12.75 -18.24 -29.16
CA TRP A 313 -12.78 -16.94 -29.84
C TRP A 313 -13.98 -16.81 -30.80
N ALA A 314 -14.36 -17.92 -31.43
CA ALA A 314 -15.57 -18.06 -32.23
C ALA A 314 -16.82 -17.94 -31.35
N TYR A 315 -16.84 -18.57 -30.18
CA TYR A 315 -17.92 -18.49 -29.20
C TYR A 315 -18.30 -17.04 -28.85
N LEU A 316 -17.31 -16.16 -28.65
CA LEU A 316 -17.59 -14.74 -28.39
C LEU A 316 -18.36 -14.08 -29.54
N LEU A 317 -18.02 -14.42 -30.79
CA LEU A 317 -18.70 -13.90 -31.97
C LEU A 317 -20.12 -14.47 -32.09
N GLU A 318 -20.27 -15.79 -31.90
CA GLU A 318 -21.56 -16.48 -31.96
C GLU A 318 -22.55 -15.96 -30.94
N MET A 319 -22.08 -15.66 -29.73
CA MET A 319 -22.89 -15.13 -28.63
C MET A 319 -23.07 -13.61 -28.66
N GLY A 320 -22.55 -12.93 -29.68
CA GLY A 320 -22.60 -11.47 -29.79
C GLY A 320 -21.88 -10.73 -28.65
N ILE A 321 -20.89 -11.38 -28.02
CA ILE A 321 -20.13 -10.80 -26.91
C ILE A 321 -19.06 -9.87 -27.48
N PRO A 322 -19.05 -8.58 -27.07
CA PRO A 322 -18.01 -7.64 -27.50
C PRO A 322 -16.62 -8.14 -27.14
N ARG A 323 -15.67 -7.95 -28.06
CA ARG A 323 -14.25 -8.30 -27.84
C ARG A 323 -13.54 -7.15 -27.12
N ASP A 324 -13.90 -6.97 -25.86
CA ASP A 324 -13.37 -5.96 -24.93
C ASP A 324 -12.90 -6.61 -23.62
N LYS A 325 -12.58 -5.81 -22.60
CA LYS A 325 -12.13 -6.33 -21.30
C LYS A 325 -13.15 -7.32 -20.67
N PRO A 326 -14.46 -7.03 -20.64
CA PRO A 326 -15.50 -8.00 -20.31
C PRO A 326 -15.51 -9.27 -21.18
N GLY A 327 -15.40 -9.14 -22.50
CA GLY A 327 -15.33 -10.28 -23.42
C GLY A 327 -14.13 -11.20 -23.16
N GLY A 328 -12.99 -10.63 -22.77
CA GLY A 328 -11.82 -11.39 -22.34
C GLY A 328 -12.05 -12.20 -21.06
N ASN A 329 -12.99 -11.81 -20.18
CA ASN A 329 -13.41 -12.66 -19.06
C ASN A 329 -14.24 -13.84 -19.55
N LYS A 330 -15.20 -13.59 -20.45
CA LYS A 330 -16.07 -14.64 -21.02
C LYS A 330 -15.32 -15.68 -21.83
N TYR A 331 -14.30 -15.26 -22.56
CA TYR A 331 -13.34 -16.14 -23.25
C TYR A 331 -12.66 -17.13 -22.28
N ARG A 332 -12.18 -16.63 -21.14
CA ARG A 332 -11.53 -17.45 -20.12
C ARG A 332 -12.50 -18.43 -19.45
N GLU A 333 -13.70 -17.95 -19.12
CA GLU A 333 -14.75 -18.77 -18.50
C GLU A 333 -15.12 -19.94 -19.41
N TRP A 334 -15.38 -19.66 -20.70
CA TRP A 334 -15.73 -20.69 -21.67
C TRP A 334 -14.66 -21.77 -21.79
N LEU A 335 -13.38 -21.39 -21.91
CA LEU A 335 -12.28 -22.35 -22.09
C LEU A 335 -12.10 -23.26 -20.86
N VAL A 336 -12.31 -22.73 -19.65
CA VAL A 336 -12.25 -23.53 -18.43
C VAL A 336 -13.43 -24.51 -18.34
N GLU A 337 -14.62 -24.06 -18.72
CA GLU A 337 -15.83 -24.90 -18.71
C GLU A 337 -15.77 -26.01 -19.75
N ASP A 338 -15.23 -25.72 -20.93
CA ASP A 338 -15.02 -26.68 -22.01
C ASP A 338 -14.05 -27.80 -21.57
N ILE A 339 -12.85 -27.44 -21.10
CA ILE A 339 -11.84 -28.39 -20.62
C ILE A 339 -12.37 -29.20 -19.41
N GLU A 340 -13.10 -28.58 -18.49
CA GLU A 340 -13.67 -29.30 -17.34
C GLU A 340 -14.71 -30.34 -17.77
N LYS A 341 -15.44 -30.08 -18.85
CA LYS A 341 -16.47 -30.96 -19.37
C LYS A 341 -15.87 -32.09 -20.21
N GLU A 342 -14.96 -31.77 -21.12
CA GLU A 342 -14.36 -32.73 -22.05
C GLU A 342 -13.34 -33.63 -21.36
N GLU A 343 -12.46 -33.07 -20.52
CA GLU A 343 -11.37 -33.79 -19.86
C GLU A 343 -11.71 -34.27 -18.46
N LYS A 344 -13.00 -34.36 -18.13
CA LYS A 344 -13.48 -34.71 -16.79
C LYS A 344 -12.85 -36.02 -16.27
N TRP A 345 -12.65 -37.00 -17.15
CA TRP A 345 -12.07 -38.29 -16.81
C TRP A 345 -10.56 -38.21 -16.60
N GLU A 346 -9.83 -37.54 -17.50
CA GLU A 346 -8.38 -37.33 -17.39
C GLU A 346 -8.02 -36.49 -16.15
N ILE A 347 -8.80 -35.46 -15.83
CA ILE A 347 -8.68 -34.67 -14.59
C ILE A 347 -8.80 -35.59 -13.35
N GLY A 348 -9.71 -36.56 -13.40
CA GLY A 348 -9.91 -37.54 -12.32
C GLY A 348 -8.79 -38.56 -12.22
N GLU A 349 -8.28 -39.04 -13.34
CA GLU A 349 -7.18 -40.02 -13.43
C GLU A 349 -5.83 -39.42 -13.00
N LEU A 350 -5.52 -38.21 -13.46
CA LEU A 350 -4.31 -37.48 -13.06
C LEU A 350 -4.36 -37.01 -11.60
N GLY A 351 -5.53 -37.07 -10.95
CA GLY A 351 -5.72 -36.64 -9.58
C GLY A 351 -5.38 -35.17 -9.34
N ILE A 352 -5.56 -34.31 -10.36
CA ILE A 352 -5.20 -32.90 -10.31
C ILE A 352 -6.22 -32.07 -9.51
N GLY A 353 -5.75 -31.01 -8.83
CA GLY A 353 -6.57 -30.13 -8.02
C GLY A 353 -7.35 -29.13 -8.86
N LYS A 354 -7.78 -27.99 -8.29
CA LYS A 354 -8.50 -26.94 -9.05
C LYS A 354 -7.56 -25.89 -9.64
N THR A 355 -6.26 -25.98 -9.40
CA THR A 355 -5.28 -24.95 -9.76
C THR A 355 -5.04 -24.90 -11.27
N TRP A 356 -5.25 -26.00 -12.01
CA TRP A 356 -5.15 -26.03 -13.47
C TRP A 356 -6.05 -24.97 -14.14
N LYS A 357 -7.23 -24.67 -13.57
CA LYS A 357 -8.14 -23.60 -14.06
C LYS A 357 -7.46 -22.23 -14.06
N THR A 358 -6.59 -21.98 -13.07
CA THR A 358 -5.80 -20.73 -12.99
C THR A 358 -4.73 -20.68 -14.09
N HIS A 359 -4.13 -21.81 -14.43
CA HIS A 359 -3.15 -21.90 -15.51
C HIS A 359 -3.81 -21.72 -16.88
N VAL A 360 -4.94 -22.38 -17.13
CA VAL A 360 -5.78 -22.16 -18.32
C VAL A 360 -6.16 -20.68 -18.45
N GLY A 361 -6.64 -20.05 -17.37
CA GLY A 361 -6.98 -18.63 -17.39
C GLY A 361 -5.82 -17.70 -17.77
N ARG A 362 -4.58 -18.05 -17.43
CA ARG A 362 -3.38 -17.29 -17.82
C ARG A 362 -3.04 -17.47 -19.31
N ILE A 363 -3.11 -18.70 -19.82
CA ILE A 363 -2.89 -19.01 -21.23
C ILE A 363 -3.95 -18.30 -22.09
N ALA A 364 -5.22 -18.43 -21.70
CA ALA A 364 -6.34 -17.77 -22.35
C ALA A 364 -6.21 -16.24 -22.36
N LYS A 365 -5.78 -15.63 -21.24
CA LYS A 365 -5.52 -14.19 -21.20
C LYS A 365 -4.44 -13.77 -22.20
N ARG A 366 -3.33 -14.52 -22.28
CA ARG A 366 -2.23 -14.21 -23.20
C ARG A 366 -2.69 -14.31 -24.66
N SER A 367 -3.34 -15.42 -25.03
CA SER A 367 -3.89 -15.62 -26.38
C SER A 367 -4.89 -14.52 -26.76
N TYR A 368 -5.79 -14.16 -25.84
CA TYR A 368 -6.76 -13.08 -26.06
C TYR A 368 -6.07 -11.73 -26.29
N ASP A 369 -5.11 -11.36 -25.45
CA ASP A 369 -4.38 -10.10 -25.56
C ASP A 369 -3.55 -10.03 -26.87
N GLU A 370 -2.96 -11.16 -27.31
CA GLU A 370 -2.24 -11.26 -28.59
C GLU A 370 -3.16 -11.07 -29.80
N ARG A 371 -4.34 -11.71 -29.79
CA ARG A 371 -5.35 -11.56 -30.86
C ARG A 371 -5.92 -10.14 -30.91
N MET A 372 -6.09 -9.49 -29.77
CA MET A 372 -6.52 -8.09 -29.70
C MET A 372 -5.47 -7.15 -30.31
N LYS A 373 -4.18 -7.37 -30.04
CA LYS A 373 -3.09 -6.59 -30.65
C LYS A 373 -2.94 -6.82 -32.16
N GLN A 374 -3.13 -8.05 -32.63
CA GLN A 374 -3.12 -8.36 -34.06
C GLN A 374 -4.27 -7.68 -34.81
N LYS A 375 -5.44 -7.55 -34.18
CA LYS A 375 -6.58 -6.80 -34.73
C LYS A 375 -6.30 -5.29 -34.85
N GLU A 376 -5.54 -4.71 -33.92
CA GLU A 376 -5.12 -3.30 -33.96
C GLU A 376 -4.01 -3.03 -35.00
N ALA A 377 -3.23 -4.05 -35.37
CA ALA A 377 -2.11 -3.96 -36.30
C ALA A 377 -2.49 -4.16 -37.79
N LEU A 378 -3.69 -4.67 -38.08
CA LEU A 378 -4.23 -4.72 -39.43
C LEU A 378 -4.94 -3.38 -39.72
N PRO A 379 -4.46 -2.55 -40.67
CA PRO A 379 -5.19 -1.35 -41.06
C PRO A 379 -6.57 -1.77 -41.58
N ASN A 380 -7.61 -1.01 -41.23
CA ASN A 380 -8.92 -1.16 -41.84
C ASN A 380 -8.76 -1.06 -43.37
N CYS A 381 -8.76 -2.19 -44.05
CA CYS A 381 -9.21 -2.25 -45.44
C CYS A 381 -10.72 -2.30 -45.35
N ASP A 382 -11.35 -1.26 -45.90
CA ASP A 382 -12.80 -1.14 -46.13
C ASP A 382 -13.41 -2.39 -46.78
#